data_AF-A0A7Z8QCL5-F1
#
_entry.id   AF-A0A7Z8QCL5-F1
#
_cell.length_a   1.000
_cell.length_b   1.000
_cell.length_c   1.000
_cell.angle_alpha   90.00
_cell.angle_beta   90.00
_cell.angle_gamma   90.00
#
_symmetry.space_group_name_H-M   'P 1'
#
loop_
_entity.id
_entity.type
_entity.pdbx_description
1 polymer ?
#
loop_
_entity_poly.entity_id
_entity_poly.type
_entity_poly.pdbx_seq_one_letter_code
_entity_poly.pdbx_strand_id
1 'polypeptide(L)'
;MDIKEKRNEKLKQAKIILNALGMPKKQKNDRSAWVFLALANIKPHDSWNSARSPLLPTVEIMQFIRDHYGQDYKPNSRETIRRQTLHQFGQARMVDRNRDNPARATNSKDNNYSLNDPILKILKEFPEGEWGKFITEYKGNFKELTEIYERKLELEKIPITLLNGNKIKLSPGKHNQLHADIIHEFCPRFVGKGGRVLYIGDTASSRNEGGKLMVLENKYLEKIGVPPMCHDKLPDVVVY
;
A
#
# COMPACT_ATOMS: atom_id res chain seq x y z
N MET A 1 -5.06 33.03 18.92
CA MET A 1 -4.52 31.69 19.24
C MET A 1 -3.24 31.53 18.44
N ASP A 2 -2.14 31.22 19.13
CA ASP A 2 -0.81 31.11 18.52
C ASP A 2 -0.78 29.96 17.49
N ILE A 3 0.02 30.08 16.43
CA ILE A 3 0.14 29.07 15.38
C ILE A 3 0.57 27.72 15.96
N LYS A 4 1.40 27.73 17.01
CA LYS A 4 1.82 26.53 17.74
C LYS A 4 0.66 25.86 18.46
N GLU A 5 -0.21 26.65 19.08
CA GLU A 5 -1.42 26.15 19.73
C GLU A 5 -2.38 25.52 18.72
N LYS A 6 -2.60 26.17 17.56
CA LYS A 6 -3.43 25.64 16.47
C LYS A 6 -2.88 24.33 15.89
N ARG A 7 -1.56 24.25 15.70
CA ARG A 7 -0.88 22.99 15.30
C ARG A 7 -1.13 21.88 16.32
N ASN A 8 -0.95 22.17 17.60
CA ASN A 8 -1.17 21.21 18.68
C ASN A 8 -2.64 20.80 18.83
N GLU A 9 -3.57 21.71 18.57
CA GLU A 9 -5.01 21.42 18.54
C GLU A 9 -5.33 20.39 17.44
N LYS A 10 -4.89 20.65 16.20
CA LYS A 10 -5.07 19.72 15.07
C LYS A 10 -4.41 18.38 15.31
N LEU A 11 -3.22 18.36 15.93
CA LEU A 11 -2.54 17.12 16.32
C LEU A 11 -3.42 16.24 17.23
N LYS A 12 -3.96 16.85 18.28
CA LYS A 12 -4.81 16.16 19.26
C LYS A 12 -6.08 15.65 18.60
N GLN A 13 -6.73 16.48 17.78
CA GLN A 13 -7.93 16.11 17.02
C GLN A 13 -7.67 14.94 16.06
N ALA A 14 -6.59 14.99 15.28
CA ALA A 14 -6.20 13.88 14.40
C ALA A 14 -5.96 12.58 15.18
N LYS A 15 -5.31 12.64 16.36
CA LYS A 15 -5.15 11.46 17.22
C LYS A 15 -6.47 10.93 17.78
N ILE A 16 -7.43 11.79 18.11
CA ILE A 16 -8.78 11.39 18.54
C ILE A 16 -9.45 10.57 17.43
N ILE A 17 -9.41 11.07 16.19
CA ILE A 17 -10.00 10.38 15.03
C ILE A 17 -9.30 9.03 14.78
N LEU A 18 -7.96 9.00 14.78
CA LEU A 18 -7.19 7.76 14.63
C LEU A 18 -7.48 6.74 15.73
N ASN A 19 -7.73 7.21 16.96
CA ASN A 19 -8.16 6.36 18.06
C ASN A 19 -9.58 5.81 17.85
N ALA A 20 -10.52 6.65 17.44
CA ALA A 20 -11.91 6.26 17.16
C ALA A 20 -12.02 5.26 16.01
N LEU A 21 -11.18 5.40 14.99
CA LEU A 21 -11.02 4.46 13.87
C LEU A 21 -10.41 3.11 14.29
N GLY A 22 -9.91 2.99 15.53
CA GLY A 22 -9.38 1.72 16.05
C GLY A 22 -7.96 1.40 15.59
N MET A 23 -7.17 2.39 15.18
CA MET A 23 -5.79 2.16 14.75
C MET A 23 -4.94 1.50 15.86
N PRO A 24 -3.87 0.76 15.54
CA PRO A 24 -2.96 0.25 16.57
C PRO A 24 -2.18 1.38 17.27
N LYS A 25 -1.64 1.13 18.47
CA LYS A 25 -0.90 2.14 19.27
C LYS A 25 0.21 2.85 18.48
N LYS A 26 0.93 2.12 17.63
CA LYS A 26 2.03 2.66 16.79
C LYS A 26 1.54 3.66 15.73
N GLN A 27 0.25 3.64 15.38
CA GLN A 27 -0.38 4.52 14.39
C GLN A 27 -1.22 5.64 15.02
N LYS A 28 -1.11 5.84 16.34
CA LYS A 28 -1.70 6.98 17.08
C LYS A 28 -0.63 8.02 17.51
N ASN A 29 0.59 7.87 17.04
CA ASN A 29 1.69 8.80 17.33
C ASN A 29 1.62 10.06 16.45
N ASP A 30 2.48 11.03 16.76
CA ASP A 30 2.48 12.35 16.10
C ASP A 30 2.70 12.23 14.59
N ARG A 31 3.65 11.39 14.17
CA ARG A 31 3.90 11.13 12.74
C ARG A 31 2.63 10.69 12.02
N SER A 32 1.89 9.75 12.60
CA SER A 32 0.69 9.21 11.96
C SER A 32 -0.43 10.25 11.89
N ALA A 33 -0.55 11.09 12.92
CA ALA A 33 -1.47 12.22 12.92
C ALA A 33 -1.09 13.30 11.88
N TRP A 34 0.19 13.60 11.72
CA TRP A 34 0.67 14.54 10.68
C TRP A 34 0.45 14.02 9.27
N VAL A 35 0.73 12.74 9.04
CA VAL A 35 0.42 12.07 7.76
C VAL A 35 -1.09 12.11 7.48
N PHE A 36 -1.92 11.86 8.50
CA PHE A 36 -3.37 11.92 8.36
C PHE A 36 -3.87 13.33 7.99
N LEU A 37 -3.34 14.37 8.63
CA LEU A 37 -3.65 15.77 8.31
C LEU A 37 -3.23 16.16 6.89
N ALA A 38 -2.06 15.71 6.44
CA ALA A 38 -1.60 15.90 5.06
C ALA A 38 -2.53 15.25 4.05
N LEU A 39 -2.90 13.98 4.27
CA LEU A 39 -3.82 13.25 3.40
C LEU A 39 -5.25 13.84 3.39
N ALA A 40 -5.64 14.53 4.47
CA ALA A 40 -6.89 15.29 4.55
C ALA A 40 -6.79 16.71 3.99
N ASN A 41 -5.58 17.17 3.65
CA ASN A 41 -5.25 18.55 3.29
C ASN A 41 -5.81 19.59 4.29
N ILE A 42 -5.66 19.30 5.59
CA ILE A 42 -6.10 20.20 6.68
C ILE A 42 -4.89 20.92 7.24
N LYS A 43 -4.90 22.26 7.19
CA LYS A 43 -3.90 23.14 7.79
C LYS A 43 -4.33 23.57 9.21
N PRO A 44 -3.45 24.21 10.01
CA PRO A 44 -3.75 24.57 11.41
C PRO A 44 -5.03 25.40 11.61
N HIS A 45 -5.36 26.27 10.66
CA HIS A 45 -6.54 27.15 10.74
C HIS A 45 -7.77 26.62 9.99
N ASP A 46 -7.64 25.52 9.26
CA ASP A 46 -8.72 25.01 8.43
C ASP A 46 -9.80 24.35 9.29
N SER A 47 -11.06 24.45 8.85
CA SER A 47 -12.14 23.61 9.38
C SER A 47 -12.04 22.19 8.83
N TRP A 48 -12.41 21.18 9.63
CA TRP A 48 -12.43 19.78 9.17
C TRP A 48 -13.46 19.52 8.06
N ASN A 49 -14.52 20.33 7.97
CA ASN A 49 -15.47 20.30 6.85
C ASN A 49 -14.82 20.64 5.49
N SER A 50 -13.67 21.33 5.50
CA SER A 50 -12.89 21.60 4.28
C SER A 50 -12.02 20.43 3.82
N ALA A 51 -12.03 19.29 4.53
CA ALA A 51 -11.18 18.15 4.23
C ALA A 51 -11.33 17.68 2.79
N ARG A 52 -10.17 17.45 2.15
CA ARG A 52 -10.06 16.94 0.78
C ARG A 52 -9.26 15.64 0.80
N SER A 53 -9.27 14.95 -0.34
CA SER A 53 -8.45 13.76 -0.55
C SER A 53 -7.58 13.92 -1.79
N PRO A 54 -6.52 14.75 -1.72
CA PRO A 54 -5.52 14.83 -2.79
C PRO A 54 -4.80 13.50 -2.98
N LEU A 55 -4.22 13.31 -4.17
CA LEU A 55 -3.34 12.19 -4.48
C LEU A 55 -1.90 12.60 -4.12
N LEU A 56 -1.41 12.19 -2.94
CA LEU A 56 -0.11 12.64 -2.45
C LEU A 56 0.96 11.54 -2.54
N PRO A 57 2.06 11.74 -3.27
CA PRO A 57 3.30 11.02 -3.06
C PRO A 57 3.85 11.24 -1.65
N THR A 58 4.62 10.30 -1.12
CA THR A 58 5.18 10.42 0.25
C THR A 58 6.03 11.67 0.45
N VAL A 59 6.70 12.15 -0.61
CA VAL A 59 7.50 13.38 -0.56
C VAL A 59 6.63 14.62 -0.36
N GLU A 60 5.46 14.67 -0.98
CA GLU A 60 4.51 15.78 -0.80
C GLU A 60 3.86 15.75 0.58
N ILE A 61 3.61 14.55 1.13
CA ILE A 61 3.18 14.40 2.53
C ILE A 61 4.24 14.99 3.47
N MET A 62 5.52 14.66 3.29
CA MET A 62 6.61 15.21 4.10
C MET A 62 6.71 16.73 3.96
N GLN A 63 6.53 17.25 2.74
CA GLN A 63 6.57 18.68 2.46
C GLN A 63 5.41 19.44 3.14
N PHE A 64 4.18 18.93 3.02
CA PHE A 64 3.01 19.49 3.71
C PHE A 64 3.22 19.58 5.22
N ILE A 65 3.76 18.52 5.82
CA ILE A 65 4.03 18.47 7.26
C ILE A 65 5.10 19.49 7.66
N ARG A 66 6.16 19.66 6.86
CA ARG A 66 7.18 20.69 7.07
C ARG A 66 6.55 22.08 7.03
N ASP A 67 5.84 22.40 5.95
CA ASP A 67 5.38 23.77 5.67
C ASP A 67 4.28 24.22 6.63
N HIS A 68 3.34 23.33 6.96
CA HIS A 68 2.16 23.71 7.75
C HIS A 68 2.28 23.34 9.23
N TYR A 69 3.05 22.32 9.57
CA TYR A 69 3.19 21.82 10.95
C TYR A 69 4.60 21.96 11.54
N GLY A 70 5.57 22.44 10.75
CA GLY A 70 6.93 22.72 11.22
C GLY A 70 7.72 21.48 11.59
N GLN A 71 7.31 20.29 11.14
CA GLN A 71 8.03 19.04 11.41
C GLN A 71 8.85 18.64 10.18
N ASP A 72 10.16 18.76 10.30
CA ASP A 72 11.11 18.45 9.24
C ASP A 72 11.54 16.97 9.29
N TYR A 73 10.91 16.14 8.46
CA TYR A 73 11.38 14.77 8.24
C TYR A 73 12.50 14.73 7.20
N LYS A 74 13.65 14.17 7.59
CA LYS A 74 14.77 13.88 6.69
C LYS A 74 14.38 12.87 5.60
N PRO A 75 15.00 12.90 4.39
CA PRO A 75 14.65 12.02 3.28
C PRO A 75 14.60 10.52 3.60
N ASN A 76 15.48 10.03 4.49
CA ASN A 76 15.49 8.64 4.96
C ASN A 76 14.22 8.23 5.73
N SER A 77 13.44 9.19 6.24
CA SER A 77 12.16 8.93 6.94
C SER A 77 11.02 8.55 5.98
N ARG A 78 11.21 8.74 4.67
CA ARG A 78 10.23 8.37 3.65
C ARG A 78 9.79 6.92 3.82
N GLU A 79 10.74 6.01 4.01
CA GLU A 79 10.44 4.59 4.14
C GLU A 79 9.74 4.28 5.46
N THR A 80 10.04 5.02 6.52
CA THR A 80 9.35 4.93 7.80
C THR A 80 7.89 5.35 7.67
N ILE A 81 7.60 6.49 7.03
CA ILE A 81 6.22 6.94 6.77
C ILE A 81 5.47 5.90 5.93
N ARG A 82 6.12 5.38 4.88
CA ARG A 82 5.53 4.39 3.98
C ARG A 82 5.19 3.08 4.69
N ARG A 83 6.16 2.46 5.39
CA ARG A 83 6.00 1.14 6.02
C ARG A 83 5.29 1.16 7.36
N GLN A 84 5.44 2.22 8.14
CA GLN A 84 4.96 2.28 9.53
C GLN A 84 3.74 3.18 9.74
N THR A 85 3.27 3.85 8.69
CA THR A 85 2.04 4.65 8.76
C THR A 85 1.13 4.36 7.57
N LEU A 86 1.57 4.66 6.33
CA LEU A 86 0.71 4.53 5.14
C LEU A 86 0.30 3.08 4.86
N HIS A 87 1.20 2.12 5.04
CA HIS A 87 0.88 0.69 4.91
C HIS A 87 -0.24 0.27 5.86
N GLN A 88 -0.15 0.66 7.14
CA GLN A 88 -1.18 0.33 8.12
C GLN A 88 -2.48 1.10 7.88
N PHE A 89 -2.42 2.34 7.37
CA PHE A 89 -3.62 3.05 6.93
C PHE A 89 -4.31 2.35 5.75
N GLY A 90 -3.54 1.78 4.83
CA GLY A 90 -4.06 0.93 3.76
C GLY A 90 -4.70 -0.36 4.28
N GLN A 91 -4.05 -1.06 5.21
CA GLN A 91 -4.59 -2.26 5.87
C GLN A 91 -5.89 -1.95 6.64
N ALA A 92 -5.95 -0.77 7.26
CA ALA A 92 -7.13 -0.30 7.94
C ALA A 92 -8.21 0.24 6.99
N ARG A 93 -8.03 0.16 5.66
CA ARG A 93 -8.93 0.71 4.64
C ARG A 93 -9.25 2.20 4.84
N MET A 94 -8.29 2.98 5.32
CA MET A 94 -8.41 4.44 5.39
C MET A 94 -7.90 5.14 4.12
N VAL A 95 -6.91 4.52 3.48
CA VAL A 95 -6.15 5.10 2.37
C VAL A 95 -6.22 4.18 1.18
N ASP A 96 -6.53 4.77 0.02
CA ASP A 96 -6.35 4.14 -1.27
C ASP A 96 -4.97 4.52 -1.83
N ARG A 97 -4.18 3.49 -2.14
CA ARG A 97 -2.91 3.62 -2.84
C ARG A 97 -3.20 3.68 -4.34
N ASN A 98 -2.63 4.65 -5.04
CA ASN A 98 -2.75 4.80 -6.49
C ASN A 98 -4.21 4.79 -6.96
N ARG A 99 -5.08 5.56 -6.29
CA ARG A 99 -6.52 5.62 -6.61
C ARG A 99 -6.78 5.92 -8.09
N ASP A 100 -5.90 6.72 -8.69
CA ASP A 100 -5.89 7.10 -10.11
C ASP A 100 -5.45 5.99 -11.07
N ASN A 101 -4.52 5.11 -10.65
CA ASN A 101 -4.04 3.99 -11.46
C ASN A 101 -3.66 2.79 -10.57
N PRO A 102 -4.61 1.87 -10.31
CA PRO A 102 -4.35 0.69 -9.47
C PRO A 102 -3.29 -0.27 -10.05
N ALA A 103 -3.06 -0.24 -11.37
CA ALA A 103 -2.03 -1.03 -12.04
C ALA A 103 -0.61 -0.46 -11.86
N ARG A 104 -0.45 0.66 -11.16
CA ARG A 104 0.86 1.26 -10.95
C ARG A 104 1.75 0.34 -10.11
N ALA A 105 2.92 0.05 -10.65
CA ALA A 105 3.92 -0.80 -10.02
C ALA A 105 4.29 -0.32 -8.61
N THR A 106 4.53 -1.28 -7.71
CA THR A 106 4.83 -1.01 -6.30
C THR A 106 6.11 -0.21 -6.07
N ASN A 107 7.04 -0.23 -7.03
CA ASN A 107 8.31 0.50 -7.02
C ASN A 107 8.27 1.84 -7.77
N SER A 108 7.13 2.21 -8.37
CA SER A 108 7.02 3.47 -9.11
C SER A 108 7.31 4.68 -8.23
N LYS A 109 8.02 5.67 -8.79
CA LYS A 109 8.22 6.97 -8.16
C LYS A 109 6.92 7.78 -8.04
N ASP A 110 5.93 7.46 -8.89
CA ASP A 110 4.63 8.14 -8.97
C ASP A 110 3.58 7.51 -8.06
N ASN A 111 3.99 6.62 -7.14
CA ASN A 111 3.09 6.06 -6.14
C ASN A 111 2.50 7.18 -5.27
N ASN A 112 1.17 7.21 -5.16
CA ASN A 112 0.44 8.21 -4.40
C ASN A 112 -0.56 7.55 -3.42
N TYR A 113 -1.03 8.35 -2.47
CA TYR A 113 -1.91 7.94 -1.39
C TYR A 113 -3.00 9.01 -1.20
N SER A 114 -4.23 8.57 -0.96
CA SER A 114 -5.38 9.45 -0.75
C SER A 114 -6.36 8.82 0.23
N LEU A 115 -7.01 9.61 1.08
CA LEU A 115 -8.10 9.11 1.93
C LEU A 115 -9.28 8.62 1.07
N ASN A 116 -9.97 7.57 1.50
CA ASN A 116 -11.19 7.17 0.82
C ASN A 116 -12.42 7.99 1.28
N ASP A 117 -13.53 7.83 0.57
CA ASP A 117 -14.75 8.59 0.81
C ASP A 117 -15.36 8.36 2.21
N PRO A 118 -15.41 7.12 2.76
CA PRO A 118 -15.86 6.92 4.14
C PRO A 118 -15.09 7.74 5.17
N ILE A 119 -13.76 7.84 5.03
CA ILE A 119 -12.97 8.69 5.93
C ILE A 119 -13.28 10.18 5.73
N LEU A 120 -13.46 10.64 4.49
CA LEU A 120 -13.84 12.04 4.25
C LEU A 120 -15.19 12.40 4.87
N LYS A 121 -16.18 11.50 4.85
CA LYS A 121 -17.47 11.72 5.52
C LYS A 121 -17.29 11.94 7.02
N ILE A 122 -16.47 11.11 7.67
CA ILE A 122 -16.13 11.28 9.10
C ILE A 122 -15.49 12.64 9.34
N LEU A 123 -14.51 13.02 8.50
CA LEU A 123 -13.79 14.28 8.67
C LEU A 123 -14.71 15.49 8.53
N LYS A 124 -15.65 15.47 7.57
CA LYS A 124 -16.49 16.64 7.30
C LYS A 124 -17.44 17.00 8.43
N GLU A 125 -17.81 16.01 9.24
CA GLU A 125 -18.72 16.15 10.38
C GLU A 125 -17.97 16.34 11.71
N PHE A 126 -16.66 16.16 11.75
CA PHE A 126 -15.87 16.36 12.96
C PHE A 126 -15.66 17.87 13.24
N PRO A 127 -15.67 18.35 14.50
CA PRO A 127 -15.84 17.58 15.75
C PRO A 127 -17.28 17.53 16.27
N GLU A 128 -18.16 18.41 15.80
CA GLU A 128 -19.45 18.72 16.44
C GLU A 128 -20.67 18.05 15.78
N GLY A 129 -20.51 17.52 14.56
CA GLY A 129 -21.56 16.78 13.85
C GLY A 129 -21.66 15.32 14.26
N GLU A 130 -22.45 14.53 13.54
CA GLU A 130 -22.69 13.11 13.84
C GLU A 130 -21.57 12.18 13.33
N TRP A 131 -20.31 12.61 13.39
CA TRP A 131 -19.16 11.83 12.89
C TRP A 131 -19.02 10.44 13.56
N GLY A 132 -19.52 10.28 14.79
CA GLY A 132 -19.58 8.98 15.49
C GLY A 132 -20.46 7.94 14.79
N LYS A 133 -21.52 8.36 14.09
CA LYS A 133 -22.35 7.49 13.25
C LYS A 133 -21.56 6.97 12.06
N PHE A 134 -20.82 7.85 11.39
CA PHE A 134 -19.97 7.47 10.25
C PHE A 134 -18.79 6.58 10.66
N ILE A 135 -18.26 6.73 11.89
CA ILE A 135 -17.29 5.77 12.45
C ILE A 135 -17.90 4.36 12.59
N THR A 136 -19.15 4.27 13.06
CA THR A 136 -19.85 2.99 13.22
C THR A 136 -20.14 2.35 11.86
N GLU A 137 -20.64 3.13 10.90
CA GLU A 137 -20.87 2.69 9.51
C GLU A 137 -19.56 2.20 8.87
N TYR A 138 -18.47 2.95 9.02
CA TYR A 138 -17.15 2.58 8.52
C TYR A 138 -16.69 1.22 9.05
N LYS A 139 -16.84 0.98 10.36
CA LYS A 139 -16.47 -0.29 10.99
C LYS A 139 -17.36 -1.43 10.53
N GLY A 140 -18.67 -1.19 10.38
CA GLY A 140 -19.63 -2.17 9.86
C GLY A 140 -19.31 -2.59 8.41
N ASN A 141 -18.91 -1.63 7.58
CA ASN A 141 -18.63 -1.85 6.15
C ASN A 141 -17.17 -2.24 5.86
N PHE A 142 -16.33 -2.42 6.89
CA PHE A 142 -14.90 -2.66 6.71
C PHE A 142 -14.59 -3.86 5.79
N LYS A 143 -15.33 -4.96 5.95
CA LYS A 143 -15.16 -6.17 5.14
C LYS A 143 -15.51 -5.91 3.67
N GLU A 144 -16.64 -5.27 3.41
CA GLU A 144 -17.08 -4.91 2.07
C GLU A 144 -16.10 -3.96 1.37
N LEU A 145 -15.64 -2.91 2.08
CA LEU A 145 -14.62 -1.98 1.58
C LEU A 145 -13.29 -2.67 1.23
N THR A 146 -12.96 -3.73 1.96
CA THR A 146 -11.79 -4.57 1.68
C THR A 146 -12.03 -5.42 0.44
N GLU A 147 -13.16 -6.11 0.34
CA GLU A 147 -13.51 -6.97 -0.80
C GLU A 147 -13.61 -6.20 -2.12
N ILE A 148 -14.23 -5.01 -2.12
CA ILE A 148 -14.33 -4.16 -3.32
C ILE A 148 -12.93 -3.77 -3.81
N TYR A 149 -12.05 -3.38 -2.88
CA TYR A 149 -10.69 -3.01 -3.20
C TYR A 149 -9.86 -4.19 -3.72
N GLU A 150 -9.96 -5.35 -3.06
CA GLU A 150 -9.28 -6.57 -3.48
C GLU A 150 -9.73 -7.03 -4.87
N ARG A 151 -11.04 -6.97 -5.16
CA ARG A 151 -11.57 -7.27 -6.51
C ARG A 151 -10.99 -6.32 -7.56
N LYS A 152 -10.89 -5.03 -7.26
CA LYS A 152 -10.27 -4.05 -8.17
C LYS A 152 -8.81 -4.39 -8.44
N LEU A 153 -8.04 -4.74 -7.41
CA LEU A 153 -6.64 -5.15 -7.58
C LEU A 153 -6.50 -6.47 -8.32
N GLU A 154 -7.42 -7.41 -8.11
CA GLU A 154 -7.40 -8.74 -8.74
C GLU A 154 -7.55 -8.66 -10.27
N LEU A 155 -8.30 -7.66 -10.77
CA LEU A 155 -8.45 -7.39 -12.20
C LEU A 155 -7.17 -6.88 -12.85
N GLU A 156 -6.31 -6.20 -12.09
CA GLU A 156 -5.04 -5.66 -12.60
C GLU A 156 -3.90 -6.68 -12.54
N LYS A 157 -4.10 -7.83 -11.91
CA LYS A 157 -3.04 -8.85 -11.81
C LYS A 157 -2.76 -9.48 -13.16
N ILE A 158 -1.50 -9.77 -13.41
CA ILE A 158 -1.00 -10.38 -14.63
C ILE A 158 -1.12 -11.91 -14.48
N PRO A 159 -1.99 -12.58 -15.26
CA PRO A 159 -2.14 -14.03 -15.18
C PRO A 159 -0.95 -14.72 -15.85
N ILE A 160 -0.48 -15.81 -15.23
CA ILE A 160 0.54 -16.70 -15.78
C ILE A 160 -0.01 -18.12 -15.75
N THR A 161 0.11 -18.82 -16.86
CA THR A 161 -0.22 -20.25 -16.97
C THR A 161 1.06 -21.08 -17.03
N LEU A 162 1.28 -21.91 -16.02
CA LEU A 162 2.40 -22.84 -15.96
C LEU A 162 2.15 -24.04 -16.90
N LEU A 163 3.23 -24.76 -17.26
CA LEU A 163 3.14 -25.91 -18.17
C LEU A 163 2.23 -27.05 -17.66
N ASN A 164 2.09 -27.20 -16.34
CA ASN A 164 1.18 -28.19 -15.75
C ASN A 164 -0.30 -27.74 -15.76
N GLY A 165 -0.62 -26.59 -16.37
CA GLY A 165 -1.95 -26.01 -16.42
C GLY A 165 -2.31 -25.13 -15.21
N ASN A 166 -1.46 -25.09 -14.17
CA ASN A 166 -1.72 -24.25 -13.01
C ASN A 166 -1.66 -22.77 -13.40
N LYS A 167 -2.61 -21.98 -12.89
CA LYS A 167 -2.65 -20.53 -13.08
C LYS A 167 -2.19 -19.83 -11.81
N ILE A 168 -1.23 -18.93 -11.96
CA ILE A 168 -0.81 -17.99 -10.91
C ILE A 168 -1.05 -16.57 -11.40
N LYS A 169 -1.00 -15.59 -10.50
CA LYS A 169 -1.24 -14.19 -10.83
C LYS A 169 -0.20 -13.31 -10.16
N LEU A 170 0.55 -12.54 -10.94
CA LEU A 170 1.51 -11.56 -10.42
C LEU A 170 0.84 -10.20 -10.21
N SER A 171 1.35 -9.41 -9.27
CA SER A 171 0.97 -8.01 -9.12
C SER A 171 1.28 -7.21 -10.40
N PRO A 172 0.56 -6.10 -10.66
CA PRO A 172 0.77 -5.34 -11.88
C PRO A 172 2.15 -4.65 -11.94
N GLY A 173 2.70 -4.52 -13.14
CA GLY A 173 3.91 -3.73 -13.40
C GLY A 173 4.78 -4.30 -14.53
N LYS A 174 5.61 -3.44 -15.12
CA LYS A 174 6.47 -3.81 -16.28
C LYS A 174 7.41 -4.98 -16.00
N HIS A 175 7.96 -5.07 -14.78
CA HIS A 175 8.82 -6.20 -14.41
C HIS A 175 8.05 -7.51 -14.29
N ASN A 176 6.88 -7.52 -13.65
CA ASN A 176 6.05 -8.72 -13.57
C ASN A 176 5.48 -9.10 -14.95
N GLN A 177 5.21 -8.13 -15.83
CA GLN A 177 4.88 -8.41 -17.22
C GLN A 177 6.05 -9.11 -17.92
N LEU A 178 7.28 -8.62 -17.74
CA LEU A 178 8.46 -9.30 -18.27
C LEU A 178 8.60 -10.73 -17.73
N HIS A 179 8.29 -10.99 -16.46
CA HIS A 179 8.30 -12.37 -15.92
C HIS A 179 7.25 -13.25 -16.60
N ALA A 180 6.05 -12.71 -16.86
CA ALA A 180 5.01 -13.40 -17.61
C ALA A 180 5.44 -13.68 -19.06
N ASP A 181 6.06 -12.70 -19.72
CA ASP A 181 6.58 -12.82 -21.08
C ASP A 181 7.73 -13.85 -21.14
N ILE A 182 8.57 -13.96 -20.10
CA ILE A 182 9.58 -15.02 -20.02
C ILE A 182 8.90 -16.40 -20.09
N ILE A 183 7.81 -16.60 -19.35
CA ILE A 183 7.10 -17.89 -19.32
C ILE A 183 6.33 -18.14 -20.61
N HIS A 184 5.63 -17.14 -21.15
CA HIS A 184 4.71 -17.31 -22.28
C HIS A 184 5.36 -17.14 -23.65
N GLU A 185 6.44 -16.38 -23.75
CA GLU A 185 7.07 -16.00 -25.01
C GLU A 185 8.50 -16.54 -25.12
N PHE A 186 9.32 -16.43 -24.07
CA PHE A 186 10.71 -16.88 -24.13
C PHE A 186 10.83 -18.40 -24.00
N CYS A 187 10.27 -19.00 -22.95
CA CYS A 187 10.40 -20.43 -22.68
C CYS A 187 9.93 -21.32 -23.84
N PRO A 188 8.78 -21.06 -24.50
CA PRO A 188 8.34 -21.88 -25.62
C PRO A 188 9.29 -21.84 -26.84
N ARG A 189 10.04 -20.75 -27.01
CA ARG A 189 10.99 -20.56 -28.12
C ARG A 189 12.37 -21.16 -27.84
N PHE A 190 12.87 -21.01 -26.61
CA PHE A 190 14.27 -21.30 -26.29
C PHE A 190 14.48 -22.49 -25.34
N VAL A 191 13.51 -22.82 -24.49
CA VAL A 191 13.56 -23.96 -23.56
C VAL A 191 12.78 -25.16 -24.09
N GLY A 192 11.71 -24.90 -24.87
CA GLY A 192 10.85 -25.92 -25.46
C GLY A 192 9.76 -26.40 -24.51
N LYS A 193 9.09 -27.51 -24.89
CA LYS A 193 7.86 -28.00 -24.22
C LYS A 193 8.08 -28.60 -22.81
N GLY A 194 9.33 -28.74 -22.36
CA GLY A 194 9.69 -29.35 -21.07
C GLY A 194 10.01 -28.36 -19.94
N GLY A 195 10.11 -27.05 -20.24
CA GLY A 195 10.63 -26.04 -19.33
C GLY A 195 9.82 -25.86 -18.05
N ARG A 196 10.22 -26.51 -16.96
CA ARG A 196 9.55 -26.45 -15.66
C ARG A 196 9.96 -25.19 -14.94
N VAL A 197 8.99 -24.32 -14.65
CA VAL A 197 9.21 -23.16 -13.76
C VAL A 197 9.47 -23.67 -12.34
N LEU A 198 10.71 -23.53 -11.87
CA LEU A 198 11.12 -23.91 -10.52
C LEU A 198 10.96 -22.76 -9.53
N TYR A 199 11.01 -21.54 -10.05
CA TYR A 199 10.87 -20.33 -9.26
C TYR A 199 10.31 -19.19 -10.11
N ILE A 200 9.39 -18.43 -9.51
CA ILE A 200 9.05 -17.10 -10.00
C ILE A 200 8.71 -16.18 -8.83
N GLY A 201 9.39 -15.04 -8.78
CA GLY A 201 9.16 -14.00 -7.80
C GLY A 201 8.16 -12.96 -8.28
N ASP A 202 7.24 -12.56 -7.41
CA ASP A 202 6.47 -11.34 -7.61
C ASP A 202 7.29 -10.15 -7.06
N THR A 203 7.47 -9.11 -7.86
CA THR A 203 8.19 -7.90 -7.44
C THR A 203 7.53 -7.13 -6.28
N ALA A 204 6.24 -7.36 -6.00
CA ALA A 204 5.58 -6.87 -4.78
C ALA A 204 5.93 -7.71 -3.53
N SER A 205 6.29 -8.99 -3.71
CA SER A 205 6.64 -9.92 -2.63
C SER A 205 8.03 -9.68 -2.05
N SER A 206 8.97 -9.13 -2.83
CA SER A 206 10.36 -8.90 -2.40
C SER A 206 10.54 -7.76 -1.39
N ARG A 207 9.46 -7.08 -0.97
CA ARG A 207 9.53 -5.86 -0.16
C ARG A 207 8.82 -5.94 1.19
N ASN A 208 8.87 -7.04 1.94
CA ASN A 208 8.27 -7.15 3.29
C ASN A 208 6.79 -6.69 3.39
N GLU A 209 6.08 -6.57 2.26
CA GLU A 209 4.65 -6.21 2.19
C GLU A 209 3.76 -7.45 2.14
N GLY A 210 4.28 -8.61 2.57
CA GLY A 210 3.48 -9.81 2.78
C GLY A 210 3.07 -10.53 1.50
N GLY A 211 3.86 -10.44 0.44
CA GLY A 211 3.71 -11.33 -0.71
C GLY A 211 4.61 -12.56 -0.56
N LYS A 212 4.03 -13.74 -0.63
CA LYS A 212 4.75 -15.03 -0.68
C LYS A 212 5.53 -15.14 -1.99
N LEU A 213 6.53 -16.03 -1.99
CA LEU A 213 7.06 -16.64 -3.20
C LEU A 213 5.87 -17.23 -3.98
N MET A 214 5.69 -16.85 -5.26
CA MET A 214 4.52 -17.30 -6.03
C MET A 214 4.67 -18.76 -6.47
N VAL A 215 5.87 -19.16 -6.86
CA VAL A 215 6.25 -20.56 -7.08
C VAL A 215 7.65 -20.77 -6.53
N LEU A 216 7.85 -21.83 -5.76
CA LEU A 216 9.16 -22.33 -5.34
C LEU A 216 9.09 -23.85 -5.20
N GLU A 217 9.65 -24.57 -6.17
CA GLU A 217 9.64 -26.04 -6.25
C GLU A 217 10.79 -26.64 -5.42
N ASN A 218 10.80 -26.42 -4.10
CA ASN A 218 11.87 -26.86 -3.19
C ASN A 218 12.24 -28.34 -3.36
N LYS A 219 11.24 -29.23 -3.42
CA LYS A 219 11.47 -30.67 -3.58
C LYS A 219 12.17 -31.01 -4.89
N TYR A 220 11.86 -30.29 -5.97
CA TYR A 220 12.48 -30.54 -7.27
C TYR A 220 13.88 -29.95 -7.31
N LEU A 221 14.09 -28.76 -6.76
CA LEU A 221 15.41 -28.14 -6.61
C LEU A 221 16.37 -29.06 -5.83
N GLU A 222 15.93 -29.59 -4.69
CA GLU A 222 16.71 -30.56 -3.90
C GLU A 222 17.03 -31.83 -4.70
N LYS A 223 16.05 -32.35 -5.47
CA LYS A 223 16.24 -33.53 -6.31
C LYS A 223 17.30 -33.33 -7.40
N ILE A 224 17.45 -32.12 -7.95
CA ILE A 224 18.48 -31.80 -8.95
C ILE A 224 19.79 -31.30 -8.32
N GLY A 225 19.94 -31.41 -6.99
CA GLY A 225 21.14 -31.02 -6.27
C GLY A 225 21.28 -29.52 -6.01
N VAL A 226 20.21 -28.73 -6.20
CA VAL A 226 20.19 -27.31 -5.86
C VAL A 226 19.77 -27.16 -4.39
N PRO A 227 20.59 -26.55 -3.53
CA PRO A 227 20.26 -26.35 -2.12
C PRO A 227 19.04 -25.42 -1.95
N PRO A 228 18.34 -25.48 -0.80
CA PRO A 228 17.21 -24.60 -0.52
C PRO A 228 17.58 -23.13 -0.74
N MET A 229 16.79 -22.47 -1.59
CA MET A 229 17.03 -21.09 -1.97
C MET A 229 16.77 -20.15 -0.78
N CYS A 230 17.81 -19.43 -0.32
CA CYS A 230 17.74 -18.48 0.78
C CYS A 230 17.24 -17.10 0.30
N HIS A 231 16.47 -16.41 1.14
CA HIS A 231 15.66 -15.24 0.76
C HIS A 231 16.42 -13.98 0.30
N ASP A 232 17.74 -13.93 0.44
CA ASP A 232 18.43 -12.64 0.34
C ASP A 232 18.75 -12.20 -1.09
N LYS A 233 18.91 -13.15 -2.05
CA LYS A 233 19.11 -12.86 -3.49
C LYS A 233 18.68 -14.03 -4.39
N LEU A 234 17.44 -13.99 -4.88
CA LEU A 234 16.93 -14.95 -5.85
C LEU A 234 16.87 -14.32 -7.25
N PRO A 235 17.16 -15.08 -8.32
CA PRO A 235 16.87 -14.64 -9.69
C PRO A 235 15.36 -14.43 -9.85
N ASP A 236 14.91 -13.60 -10.78
CA ASP A 236 13.49 -13.29 -10.93
C ASP A 236 12.64 -14.49 -11.38
N VAL A 237 13.20 -15.33 -12.26
CA VAL A 237 12.58 -16.55 -12.80
C VAL A 237 13.64 -17.65 -12.93
N VAL A 238 13.33 -18.88 -12.52
CA VAL A 238 14.15 -20.08 -12.76
C VAL A 238 13.31 -21.10 -13.51
N VAL A 239 13.84 -21.58 -14.63
CA VAL A 239 13.24 -22.62 -15.46
C VAL A 239 14.29 -23.71 -15.71
N TYR A 240 13.87 -24.97 -15.61
CA TYR A 240 14.67 -26.17 -15.89
C TYR A 240 14.11 -26.93 -17.08
#